data_AF-A0A1X7ABR3-F1
#
_entry.id   AF-A0A1X7ABR3-F1
#
_cell.length_a   1.000
_cell.length_b   1.000
_cell.length_c   1.000
_cell.angle_alpha   90.00
_cell.angle_beta   90.00
_cell.angle_gamma   90.00
#
_symmetry.space_group_name_H-M   'P 1'
#
loop_
_entity.id
_entity.type
_entity.pdbx_description
1 polymer ?
#
loop_
_entity_poly.entity_id
_entity_poly.type
_entity_poly.pdbx_seq_one_letter_code
_entity_poly.pdbx_strand_id
1 'polypeptide(L)'
;MRLLPILFASIVVCSAADSEAQTYHSCYEPDPPNCIDRYGTFDDEWSFDRCRGEVEDYVDDVGYFQSCLADWHQAIGYEAEDVIDRFNCKARGEIFCP
;
A
#
# COMPACT_ATOMS: atom_id res chain seq x y z
N MET A 1 31.19 37.99 -45.89
CA MET A 1 31.15 36.78 -45.04
C MET A 1 31.36 37.17 -43.59
N ARG A 2 30.29 37.14 -42.78
CA ARG A 2 30.35 37.15 -41.31
C ARG A 2 29.35 36.10 -40.84
N LEU A 3 29.83 34.90 -40.58
CA LEU A 3 29.09 33.84 -39.91
C LEU A 3 29.25 34.07 -38.40
N LEU A 4 28.16 34.39 -37.72
CA LEU A 4 28.09 34.36 -36.26
C LEU A 4 27.66 32.94 -35.85
N PRO A 5 28.41 32.24 -34.99
CA PRO A 5 28.02 30.93 -34.51
C PRO A 5 26.85 31.07 -33.55
N ILE A 6 25.84 30.23 -33.76
CA ILE A 6 24.60 30.14 -33.02
C ILE A 6 24.94 29.74 -31.57
N LEU A 7 24.71 30.65 -30.62
CA LEU A 7 24.73 30.34 -29.19
C LEU A 7 23.44 29.56 -28.86
N PHE A 8 23.50 28.23 -28.95
CA PHE A 8 22.52 27.37 -28.29
C PHE A 8 22.83 27.37 -26.79
N ALA A 9 22.26 28.32 -26.06
CA ALA A 9 22.20 28.25 -24.60
C ALA A 9 21.27 27.09 -24.22
N SER A 10 21.86 26.02 -23.67
CA SER A 10 21.15 24.84 -23.21
C SER A 10 20.15 25.22 -22.11
N ILE A 11 18.85 25.05 -22.41
CA ILE A 11 17.80 25.18 -21.42
C ILE A 11 17.94 24.00 -20.46
N VAL A 12 18.35 24.28 -19.23
CA VAL A 12 18.28 23.33 -18.12
C VAL A 12 16.81 23.14 -17.79
N VAL A 13 16.27 21.98 -18.16
CA VAL A 13 14.93 21.55 -17.71
C VAL A 13 15.06 21.14 -16.25
N CYS A 14 14.49 21.95 -15.35
CA CYS A 14 14.25 21.53 -13.98
C CYS A 14 13.10 20.52 -13.99
N SER A 15 13.42 19.23 -13.81
CA SER A 15 12.41 18.22 -13.52
C SER A 15 11.81 18.51 -12.15
N ALA A 16 10.48 18.69 -12.09
CA ALA A 16 9.76 18.72 -10.83
C ALA A 16 9.99 17.39 -10.10
N ALA A 17 10.37 17.46 -8.83
CA ALA A 17 10.35 16.29 -7.97
C ALA A 17 8.88 15.96 -7.71
N ASP A 18 8.39 14.88 -8.32
CA ASP A 18 7.10 14.30 -7.98
C ASP A 18 7.20 13.80 -6.53
N SER A 19 6.57 14.52 -5.61
CA SER A 19 6.41 14.07 -4.23
C SER A 19 5.36 12.96 -4.24
N GLU A 20 5.80 11.71 -4.36
CA GLU A 20 4.99 10.53 -4.11
C GLU A 20 4.46 10.64 -2.68
N ALA A 21 3.17 10.97 -2.54
CA ALA A 21 2.50 10.95 -1.27
C ALA A 21 2.45 9.50 -0.80
N GLN A 22 3.38 9.11 0.06
CA GLN A 22 3.35 7.80 0.72
C GLN A 22 2.09 7.74 1.57
N THR A 23 1.03 7.20 0.98
CA THR A 23 -0.20 6.89 1.67
C THR A 23 0.14 5.68 2.52
N TYR A 24 0.31 5.88 3.84
CA TYR A 24 0.39 4.76 4.77
C TYR A 24 -0.93 4.00 4.70
N HIS A 25 -0.99 2.97 3.86
CA HIS A 25 -2.06 1.96 3.89
C HIS A 25 -1.80 1.10 5.12
N SER A 26 -2.49 1.42 6.22
CA SER A 26 -2.56 0.55 7.38
C SER A 26 -3.82 -0.30 7.28
N CYS A 27 -3.65 -1.62 7.25
CA CYS A 27 -4.77 -2.56 7.32
C CYS A 27 -5.23 -2.69 8.79
N TYR A 28 -6.53 -2.65 9.03
CA TYR A 28 -7.10 -2.84 10.37
C TYR A 28 -7.46 -4.31 10.58
N GLU A 29 -6.84 -4.93 11.57
CA GLU A 29 -7.20 -6.29 11.98
C GLU A 29 -8.52 -6.25 12.76
N PRO A 30 -9.56 -6.97 12.32
CA PRO A 30 -10.84 -6.98 13.01
C PRO A 30 -10.75 -7.78 14.31
N ASP A 31 -11.45 -7.31 15.34
CA ASP A 31 -11.58 -8.01 16.61
C ASP A 31 -12.76 -9.00 16.57
N PRO A 32 -12.63 -10.22 17.12
CA PRO A 32 -13.74 -11.15 17.24
C PRO A 32 -14.91 -10.56 18.05
N PRO A 33 -16.16 -10.89 17.70
CA PRO A 33 -17.31 -10.38 18.42
C PRO A 33 -17.41 -11.02 19.80
N ASN A 34 -17.50 -10.19 20.85
CA ASN A 34 -17.57 -10.65 22.24
C ASN A 34 -18.78 -11.56 22.54
N CYS A 35 -19.78 -11.65 21.67
CA CYS A 35 -20.96 -12.48 21.88
C CYS A 35 -20.64 -13.98 21.98
N ILE A 36 -19.54 -14.44 21.36
CA ILE A 36 -19.12 -15.85 21.37
C ILE A 36 -18.39 -16.26 22.66
N ASP A 37 -17.85 -15.28 23.40
CA ASP A 37 -17.10 -15.51 24.65
C ASP A 37 -17.99 -15.39 25.89
N ARG A 38 -19.29 -15.13 25.71
CA ARG A 38 -20.23 -15.01 26.83
C ARG A 38 -20.44 -16.37 27.49
N TYR A 39 -20.47 -16.38 28.82
CA TYR A 39 -20.80 -17.57 29.59
C TYR A 39 -22.28 -17.93 29.39
N GLY A 40 -22.55 -19.10 28.81
CA GLY A 40 -23.91 -19.61 28.60
C GLY A 40 -24.20 -19.97 27.14
N THR A 41 -25.47 -20.23 26.85
CA THR A 41 -25.99 -20.41 25.49
C THR A 41 -26.88 -19.22 25.12
N PHE A 42 -27.36 -19.17 23.89
CA PHE A 42 -28.40 -18.21 23.51
C PHE A 42 -29.69 -18.51 24.29
N ASP A 43 -30.19 -17.52 25.02
CA ASP A 43 -31.38 -17.65 25.85
C ASP A 43 -32.67 -17.43 25.05
N ASP A 44 -32.56 -16.75 23.90
CA ASP A 44 -33.67 -16.45 22.99
C ASP A 44 -33.18 -16.26 21.54
N GLU A 45 -34.14 -16.27 20.60
CA GLU A 45 -33.90 -16.10 19.16
C GLU A 45 -33.22 -14.76 18.84
N TRP A 46 -33.55 -13.69 19.57
CA TRP A 46 -32.96 -12.38 19.36
C TRP A 46 -31.46 -12.37 19.68
N SER A 47 -31.06 -12.99 20.79
CA SER A 47 -29.66 -13.11 21.21
C SER A 47 -28.84 -13.95 20.22
N PHE A 48 -29.46 -15.00 19.66
CA PHE A 48 -28.88 -15.82 18.61
C PHE A 48 -28.70 -15.03 17.31
N ASP A 49 -29.78 -14.43 16.79
CA ASP A 49 -29.75 -13.69 15.53
C ASP A 49 -28.79 -12.52 15.57
N ARG A 50 -28.73 -11.81 16.70
CA ARG A 50 -27.78 -10.73 16.91
C ARG A 50 -26.34 -11.23 16.83
N CYS A 51 -26.00 -12.28 17.57
CA CYS A 51 -24.63 -12.81 17.57
C CYS A 51 -24.25 -13.41 16.22
N ARG A 52 -25.20 -14.05 15.52
CA ARG A 52 -24.99 -14.50 14.15
C ARG A 52 -24.61 -13.34 13.24
N GLY A 53 -25.34 -12.22 13.30
CA GLY A 53 -25.02 -11.01 12.54
C GLY A 53 -23.63 -10.45 12.88
N GLU A 54 -23.28 -10.35 14.17
CA GLU A 54 -21.93 -9.91 14.59
C GLU A 54 -20.81 -10.83 14.06
N VAL A 55 -21.06 -12.15 13.94
CA VAL A 55 -20.12 -13.11 13.35
C VAL A 55 -20.05 -12.99 11.84
N GLU A 56 -21.17 -12.79 11.15
CA GLU A 56 -21.23 -12.55 9.70
C GLU A 56 -20.43 -11.28 9.33
N ASP A 57 -20.65 -10.18 10.06
CA ASP A 57 -19.91 -8.92 9.90
C ASP A 57 -18.40 -9.13 10.11
N TYR A 58 -18.01 -9.88 11.16
CA TYR A 58 -16.60 -10.19 11.42
C TYR A 58 -15.94 -10.98 10.29
N VAL A 59 -16.66 -11.93 9.66
CA VAL A 59 -16.14 -12.70 8.53
C VAL A 59 -15.90 -11.81 7.31
N ASP A 60 -16.83 -10.90 7.04
CA ASP A 60 -16.67 -9.92 5.95
C ASP A 60 -15.48 -8.99 6.21
N ASP A 61 -15.33 -8.48 7.43
CA ASP A 61 -14.20 -7.66 7.86
C ASP A 61 -12.86 -8.39 7.73
N VAL A 62 -12.80 -9.68 8.07
CA VAL A 62 -11.59 -10.51 7.84
C VAL A 62 -11.26 -10.59 6.35
N GLY A 63 -12.27 -10.71 5.48
CA GLY A 63 -12.07 -10.71 4.03
C GLY A 63 -11.48 -9.39 3.51
N TYR A 64 -11.97 -8.25 4.02
CA TYR A 64 -11.41 -6.94 3.72
C TYR A 64 -9.98 -6.79 4.23
N PHE A 65 -9.71 -7.25 5.45
CA PHE A 65 -8.37 -7.22 6.03
C PHE A 65 -7.37 -8.03 5.20
N GLN A 66 -7.73 -9.24 4.80
CA GLN A 66 -6.90 -10.08 3.92
C GLN A 66 -6.61 -9.41 2.57
N SER A 67 -7.62 -8.76 1.98
CA SER A 67 -7.47 -8.07 0.70
C SER A 67 -6.49 -6.89 0.84
N CYS A 68 -6.64 -6.09 1.91
CA CYS A 68 -5.71 -5.01 2.21
C CYS A 68 -4.27 -5.51 2.39
N LEU A 69 -4.08 -6.62 3.12
CA LEU A 69 -2.75 -7.20 3.30
C LEU A 69 -2.13 -7.62 1.98
N ALA A 70 -2.91 -8.20 1.06
CA ALA A 70 -2.42 -8.59 -0.26
C ALA A 70 -1.93 -7.38 -1.07
N ASP A 71 -2.70 -6.28 -1.09
CA ASP A 71 -2.32 -5.04 -1.76
C ASP A 71 -1.04 -4.44 -1.15
N TRP A 72 -0.94 -4.46 0.19
CA TRP A 72 0.23 -3.95 0.89
C TRP A 72 1.49 -4.78 0.63
N HIS A 73 1.35 -6.11 0.64
CA HIS A 73 2.44 -7.02 0.26
C HIS A 73 2.93 -6.77 -1.16
N GLN A 74 2.01 -6.52 -2.10
CA GLN A 74 2.37 -6.19 -3.48
C GLN A 74 3.11 -4.85 -3.57
N ALA A 75 2.62 -3.82 -2.89
CA ALA A 75 3.26 -2.49 -2.87
C ALA A 75 4.69 -2.55 -2.32
N ILE A 76 4.90 -3.24 -1.19
CA ILE A 76 6.24 -3.46 -0.63
C ILE A 76 7.14 -4.23 -1.58
N GLY A 77 6.58 -5.21 -2.31
CA GLY A 77 7.31 -5.94 -3.35
C GLY A 77 7.89 -4.98 -4.39
N TYR A 78 7.08 -4.05 -4.89
CA TYR A 78 7.54 -3.05 -5.86
C TYR A 78 8.58 -2.09 -5.28
N GLU A 79 8.41 -1.65 -4.03
CA GLU A 79 9.42 -0.82 -3.35
C GLU A 79 10.76 -1.58 -3.19
N ALA A 80 10.71 -2.86 -2.87
CA ALA A 80 11.90 -3.69 -2.76
C ALA A 80 12.60 -3.88 -4.12
N GLU A 81 11.83 -4.10 -5.19
CA GLU A 81 12.35 -4.19 -6.56
C GLU A 81 13.02 -2.88 -6.99
N ASP A 82 12.40 -1.72 -6.74
CA ASP A 82 13.00 -0.39 -7.01
C ASP A 82 14.36 -0.24 -6.31
N VAL A 83 14.42 -0.59 -5.03
CA VAL A 83 15.65 -0.52 -4.25
C VAL A 83 16.73 -1.43 -4.83
N ILE A 84 16.38 -2.65 -5.24
CA ILE A 84 17.31 -3.60 -5.86
C ILE A 84 17.80 -3.07 -7.21
N ASP A 85 16.92 -2.52 -8.04
CA ASP A 85 17.26 -1.98 -9.35
C ASP A 85 18.20 -0.79 -9.24
N ARG A 86 17.93 0.12 -8.32
CA ARG A 86 18.80 1.27 -8.03
C ARG A 86 20.15 0.83 -7.49
N PHE A 87 20.18 -0.18 -6.61
CA PHE A 87 21.42 -0.76 -6.12
C PHE A 87 22.24 -1.37 -7.27
N ASN A 88 21.63 -2.21 -8.09
CA ASN A 88 22.30 -2.89 -9.20
C ASN A 88 22.81 -1.90 -10.26
N CYS A 89 22.03 -0.87 -10.57
CA CYS A 89 22.45 0.24 -11.43
C CYS A 89 23.75 0.88 -10.91
N LYS A 90 23.80 1.25 -9.62
CA LYS A 90 24.99 1.82 -8.99
C LYS A 90 26.17 0.85 -8.97
N ALA A 91 25.92 -0.43 -8.72
CA ALA A 91 26.94 -1.46 -8.73
C ALA A 91 27.62 -1.62 -10.10
N ARG A 92 26.92 -1.33 -11.20
CA ARG A 92 27.47 -1.28 -12.56
C ARG A 92 28.21 0.02 -12.89
N GLY A 93 28.27 0.99 -11.98
CA GLY A 93 28.95 2.27 -12.15
C GLY A 93 28.10 3.35 -12.85
N GLU A 94 26.79 3.16 -12.95
CA GLU A 94 25.88 4.11 -13.60
C GLU A 94 25.53 5.29 -12.66
N ILE A 95 25.61 6.51 -13.18
CA ILE A 95 25.31 7.73 -12.40
C ILE A 95 23.81 8.04 -12.41
N PHE A 96 23.11 7.73 -13.50
CA PHE A 96 21.68 7.93 -13.66
C PHE A 96 20.97 6.58 -13.55
N CYS A 97 20.14 6.41 -12.52
CA CYS A 97 19.37 5.18 -12.27
C CYS A 97 17.88 5.47 -12.43
N PRO A 98 17.06 4.45 -12.72
CA PRO A 98 15.61 4.56 -12.63
C PRO A 98 15.18 5.05 -11.25
#